data_AF-A0A972CA93-F1
#
_entry.id   AF-A0A972CA93-F1
#
_cell.length_a   1.000
_cell.length_b   1.000
_cell.length_c   1.000
_cell.angle_alpha   90.00
_cell.angle_beta   90.00
_cell.angle_gamma   90.00
#
_symmetry.space_group_name_H-M   'P 1'
#
loop_
_entity.id
_entity.type
_entity.pdbx_description
1 polymer ?
#
loop_
_entity_poly.entity_id
_entity_poly.type
_entity_poly.pdbx_seq_one_letter_code
_entity_poly.pdbx_strand_id
1 'polypeptide(L)' 'VAAAGKDSPENIFIIGGEQIFRLGLAVANKVYATEIHAHIDGDTFFPALNKNEWKESSRQAQPAENGLEYDFVVYEKS' A
#
# COMPACT_ATOMS: atom_id res chain seq x y z
N VAL A 1 25.70 -11.21 -13.23
CA VAL A 1 25.19 -12.51 -12.72
C VAL A 1 24.55 -12.22 -11.37
N ALA A 2 23.22 -12.27 -11.28
CA ALA A 2 22.53 -12.30 -9.99
C ALA A 2 21.73 -13.60 -9.97
N ALA A 3 22.12 -14.51 -9.09
CA ALA A 3 21.57 -15.84 -8.97
C ALA A 3 20.18 -15.76 -8.34
N ALA A 4 19.15 -16.20 -9.07
CA ALA A 4 17.87 -16.55 -8.47
C ALA A 4 18.04 -17.92 -7.79
N GLY A 5 18.29 -17.90 -6.48
CA GLY A 5 18.28 -19.10 -5.65
C GLY A 5 16.85 -19.64 -5.50
N LYS A 6 16.75 -20.96 -5.34
CA LYS A 6 15.51 -21.75 -5.19
C LYS A 6 14.64 -21.39 -3.96
N ASP A 7 15.04 -20.38 -3.19
CA ASP A 7 14.38 -19.88 -1.97
C ASP A 7 13.83 -18.45 -2.17
N SER A 8 13.41 -18.11 -3.39
CA SER A 8 12.83 -16.79 -3.67
C SER A 8 11.47 -16.68 -2.95
N PRO A 9 11.25 -15.67 -2.08
CA PRO A 9 9.97 -15.53 -1.40
C PRO A 9 8.85 -15.32 -2.41
N GLU A 10 7.71 -15.98 -2.19
CA GLU A 10 6.55 -15.87 -3.09
C GLU A 10 6.03 -14.44 -3.21
N ASN A 11 6.25 -13.61 -2.18
CA ASN A 11 5.89 -12.20 -2.15
C ASN A 11 6.97 -11.35 -1.47
N ILE A 12 7.29 -10.19 -2.06
CA ILE A 12 8.18 -9.18 -1.50
C ILE A 12 7.34 -7.95 -1.15
N PHE A 13 7.44 -7.47 0.09
CA PHE A 13 6.68 -6.33 0.57
C PHE A 13 7.57 -5.11 0.81
N ILE A 14 7.11 -3.96 0.35
CA ILE A 14 7.71 -2.66 0.62
C ILE A 14 6.88 -1.98 1.71
N ILE A 15 7.50 -1.63 2.84
CA ILE A 15 6.80 -1.10 4.02
C ILE A 15 7.12 0.37 4.33
N GLY A 16 7.83 1.06 3.43
CA GLY A 16 8.05 2.51 3.48
C GLY A 16 9.49 2.94 3.75
N GLY A 17 9.76 4.23 4.01
CA GLY A 17 8.81 5.36 4.07
C GLY A 17 8.43 5.96 2.71
N GLU A 18 7.93 7.20 2.69
CA GLU A 18 7.39 7.88 1.49
C GLU A 18 8.28 7.76 0.24
N GLN A 19 9.58 8.08 0.35
CA GLN A 19 10.50 8.01 -0.78
C GLN A 19 10.65 6.58 -1.32
N ILE A 20 10.61 5.59 -0.42
CA ILE A 20 10.69 4.17 -0.78
C ILE A 20 9.37 3.72 -1.43
N PHE A 21 8.22 4.18 -0.95
CA PHE A 21 6.94 3.93 -1.61
C PHE A 21 6.92 4.53 -3.01
N ARG A 22 7.41 5.76 -3.19
CA ARG A 22 7.47 6.41 -4.51
C ARG A 22 8.27 5.59 -5.53
N LEU A 23 9.41 5.04 -5.12
CA LEU A 23 10.20 4.14 -5.96
C LEU A 23 9.53 2.77 -6.12
N GLY A 24 8.93 2.25 -5.05
CA GLY A 24 8.27 0.95 -5.01
C GLY A 24 7.03 0.85 -5.89
N LEU A 25 6.24 1.92 -6.01
CA LEU A 25 5.02 1.95 -6.83
C LEU A 25 5.31 1.67 -8.31
N ALA A 26 6.50 1.98 -8.80
CA ALA A 26 6.90 1.66 -10.17
C ALA A 26 6.92 0.13 -10.43
N VAL A 27 7.32 -0.66 -9.43
CA VAL A 27 7.51 -2.12 -9.56
C VAL A 27 6.45 -2.96 -8.83
N ALA A 28 5.66 -2.34 -7.95
CA ALA A 28 4.62 -3.04 -7.21
C ALA A 28 3.44 -3.45 -8.12
N ASN A 29 2.83 -4.59 -7.81
CA ASN A 29 1.60 -5.06 -8.45
C ASN A 29 0.35 -4.77 -7.62
N LYS A 30 0.50 -4.71 -6.29
CA LYS A 30 -0.58 -4.47 -5.32
C LYS A 30 -0.14 -3.46 -4.27
N VAL A 31 -1.09 -2.68 -3.78
CA VAL A 31 -0.95 -1.85 -2.57
C VAL A 31 -1.95 -2.38 -1.56
N TYR A 32 -1.43 -2.81 -0.41
CA TYR A 32 -2.23 -3.12 0.77
C TYR A 32 -2.19 -1.90 1.69
N ALA A 33 -3.32 -1.22 1.84
CA ALA A 33 -3.43 0.01 2.60
C ALA A 33 -4.38 -0.15 3.79
N THR A 34 -4.03 0.50 4.89
CA THR A 34 -4.95 0.77 6.00
C THR A 34 -5.36 2.24 5.88
N GLU A 35 -6.60 2.50 5.49
CA GLU A 35 -7.13 3.86 5.37
C GLU A 35 -7.80 4.26 6.68
N ILE A 36 -7.16 5.15 7.45
CA ILE A 36 -7.73 5.69 8.70
C ILE A 36 -8.68 6.84 8.36
N HIS A 37 -9.91 6.78 8.85
CA HIS A 37 -10.94 7.80 8.64
C HIS A 37 -10.78 8.95 9.64
N ALA A 38 -9.62 9.58 9.65
CA ALA A 38 -9.30 10.70 10.51
C ALA A 38 -8.48 11.75 9.78
N HIS A 39 -8.60 13.00 10.23
CA HIS A 39 -7.71 14.07 9.79
C HIS A 39 -6.54 14.16 10.77
N ILE A 40 -5.32 13.98 10.26
CA ILE A 40 -4.09 13.97 11.06
C ILE A 40 -3.12 14.96 10.43
N ASP A 41 -2.57 15.85 11.25
CA ASP A 41 -1.50 16.75 10.83
C ASP A 41 -0.21 15.95 10.58
N GLY A 42 0.42 16.17 9.43
CA GLY A 42 1.65 15.48 9.06
C GLY A 42 2.46 16.29 8.03
N ASP A 43 3.75 16.02 7.98
CA ASP A 43 4.69 16.62 7.02
C ASP A 43 5.01 15.72 5.82
N THR A 44 4.58 14.45 5.91
CA THR A 44 4.90 13.38 4.96
C THR A 44 3.65 12.59 4.61
N PHE A 45 3.41 12.38 3.32
CA PHE A 45 2.19 11.76 2.81
C PHE A 45 2.51 10.59 1.89
N PHE A 46 1.60 9.60 1.84
CA PHE A 46 1.70 8.51 0.87
C PHE A 46 1.60 9.07 -0.56
N PRO A 47 2.40 8.59 -1.53
CA PRO A 47 2.33 9.08 -2.91
C PRO A 47 0.94 8.84 -3.52
N ALA A 48 0.42 9.80 -4.29
CA ALA A 48 -0.90 9.67 -4.91
C ALA A 48 -0.94 8.50 -5.91
N LEU A 49 -1.94 7.62 -5.76
CA LEU A 49 -2.21 6.56 -6.72
C LEU A 49 -2.96 7.11 -7.93
N ASN A 50 -2.36 7.00 -9.12
CA ASN A 50 -3.00 7.39 -10.37
C ASN A 50 -4.21 6.47 -10.64
N LYS A 51 -5.43 7.04 -10.67
CA LYS A 51 -6.68 6.28 -10.88
C LYS A 51 -6.78 5.57 -12.24
N ASN A 52 -5.94 5.94 -13.20
CA ASN A 52 -5.85 5.26 -14.50
C ASN A 52 -4.97 4.00 -14.43
N GLU A 53 -4.03 3.95 -13.47
CA GLU A 53 -3.12 2.83 -13.28
C GLU A 53 -3.58 1.90 -12.16
N TRP A 54 -4.20 2.43 -11.11
CA TRP A 54 -4.58 1.69 -9.91
C TRP A 54 -6.09 1.65 -9.73
N LYS A 55 -6.61 0.48 -9.38
CA LYS A 55 -8.02 0.25 -9.06
C LYS A 55 -8.15 -0.42 -7.72
N GLU A 56 -9.10 0.05 -6.93
CA GLU A 56 -9.53 -0.65 -5.72
C GLU A 56 -10.14 -2.00 -6.13
N SER A 57 -9.57 -3.10 -5.63
CA SER A 57 -10.07 -4.45 -5.86
C SER A 57 -10.81 -5.01 -4.65
N SER A 58 -10.55 -4.47 -3.46
CA SER A 58 -11.21 -4.87 -2.21
C SER A 58 -11.18 -3.75 -1.19
N ARG A 59 -12.24 -3.66 -0.38
CA ARG A 59 -12.34 -2.83 0.81
C ARG A 59 -13.09 -3.58 1.89
N GLN A 60 -12.51 -3.60 3.09
CA GLN A 60 -13.10 -4.24 4.26
C GLN A 60 -13.08 -3.28 5.44
N ALA A 61 -14.26 -2.77 5.80
CA ALA A 61 -14.44 -1.96 6.98
C ALA A 61 -14.12 -2.74 8.25
N GLN A 62 -13.43 -2.09 9.18
CA GLN A 62 -13.09 -2.67 10.48
C GLN A 62 -13.92 -2.03 11.60
N PRO A 63 -14.17 -2.75 12.70
CA PRO A 63 -14.65 -2.12 13.92
C PRO A 63 -13.68 -1.01 14.35
N ALA A 64 -14.23 0.08 14.89
CA ALA A 64 -13.40 1.15 15.39
C ALA A 64 -12.48 0.64 16.52
N GLU A 65 -11.20 1.00 16.45
CA GLU A 65 -10.19 0.66 17.46
C GLU A 65 -9.52 1.94 17.95
N ASN A 66 -9.36 2.09 19.26
CA ASN A 66 -8.78 3.30 19.87
C ASN A 66 -9.50 4.62 19.46
N GLY A 67 -10.79 4.53 19.14
CA GLY A 67 -11.60 5.67 18.68
C GLY A 67 -11.41 6.04 17.21
N LEU A 68 -10.73 5.21 16.43
CA LEU A 68 -10.49 5.42 15.00
C LEU A 68 -11.26 4.40 14.17
N GLU A 69 -12.03 4.87 13.20
CA GLU A 69 -12.58 4.05 12.13
C GLU A 69 -11.55 3.89 11.01
N TYR A 70 -11.46 2.69 10.43
CA TYR A 70 -10.52 2.42 9.35
C TYR A 70 -10.94 1.23 8.50
N ASP A 71 -10.42 1.21 7.28
CA ASP A 71 -10.63 0.15 6.31
C ASP A 71 -9.32 -0.52 5.92
N PHE A 72 -9.34 -1.83 5.70
CA PHE A 72 -8.31 -2.50 4.90
C PHE A 72 -8.70 -2.44 3.43
N VAL A 73 -7.83 -1.86 2.60
CA VAL A 73 -8.06 -1.62 1.19
C VAL A 73 -6.95 -2.24 0.36
N VAL A 74 -7.32 -2.89 -0.74
CA VAL A 74 -6.37 -3.44 -1.71
C VAL A 74 -6.55 -2.71 -3.04
N TYR A 75 -5.45 -2.16 -3.55
CA TYR A 75 -5.37 -1.63 -4.90
C TYR A 75 -4.52 -2.54 -5.77
N GLU A 76 -4.94 -2.75 -7.00
CA GLU A 76 -4.19 -3.51 -8.01
C GLU A 76 -3.95 -2.66 -9.26
N LYS A 77 -2.83 -2.89 -9.93
CA LYS A 77 -2.58 -2.25 -11.23
C LYS A 77 -3.55 -2.80 -12.28
N SER A 78 -4.13 -1.89 -13.08
CA SER A 78 -4.95 -2.22 -14.26
C SER A 78 -4.12 -2.67 -15.46
#